data_AF-A0A6G7BUK6-F1
#
_entry.id   AF-A0A6G7BUK6-F1
#
_cell.length_a   1.000
_cell.length_b   1.000
_cell.length_c   1.000
_cell.angle_alpha   90.00
_cell.angle_beta   90.00
_cell.angle_gamma   90.00
#
_symmetry.space_group_name_H-M   'P 1'
#
loop_
_entity.id
_entity.type
_entity.pdbx_description
1 polymer ?
#
loop_
_entity_poly.entity_id
_entity_poly.type
_entity_poly.pdbx_seq_one_letter_code
_entity_poly.pdbx_strand_id
1 'polypeptide(L)'
;MEKPPHYLINLETGKVNIFSEKQFFEMLTTEQKDTIRRYCLWSRTQNCWISKAKSENAGYLRRQLDSMGFIYKEAIGEKLSFEQQIQREKEKSESRADRALARAAKSDERSEQLYGQAKSMAGQIPLGQPILVGHHSEKADRNFRDRIHNKFGKAFEEMDKADFYRKQAEWARKEADGKKYEDPFYLGNRIKECERDLKVCNRRLEGKFYAHSKPEPVSDKERVFYEERLGHIIEKLDFYKKCLSKIPGQITLEKKTRTNRKGKGL
;
A
#
# COMPACT_ATOMS: atom_id res chain seq x y z
N MET A 1 -4.76 36.31 1.46
CA MET A 1 -5.21 35.80 2.77
C MET A 1 -4.57 34.45 2.97
N GLU A 2 -3.68 34.34 3.96
CA GLU A 2 -3.04 33.07 4.33
C GLU A 2 -4.12 32.08 4.75
N LYS A 3 -4.05 30.85 4.24
CA LYS A 3 -5.01 29.80 4.63
C LYS A 3 -4.56 29.26 6.00
N PRO A 4 -5.41 29.32 7.03
CA PRO A 4 -5.02 28.83 8.34
C PRO A 4 -4.64 27.35 8.27
N PRO A 5 -3.64 26.90 9.04
CA PRO A 5 -3.27 25.49 9.12
C PRO A 5 -4.48 24.69 9.60
N HIS A 6 -4.83 23.65 8.85
CA HIS A 6 -6.05 22.90 9.12
C HIS A 6 -5.91 21.43 8.76
N TYR A 7 -6.81 20.63 9.31
CA TYR A 7 -6.97 19.24 8.90
C TYR A 7 -8.43 18.90 8.66
N LEU A 8 -8.65 17.89 7.82
CA LEU A 8 -9.96 17.39 7.45
C LEU A 8 -9.94 15.86 7.42
N ILE A 9 -11.12 15.25 7.53
CA ILE A 9 -11.28 13.81 7.38
C ILE A 9 -11.73 13.52 5.95
N ASN A 10 -10.90 12.85 5.16
CA ASN A 10 -11.29 12.41 3.83
C ASN A 10 -12.11 11.11 3.97
N LEU A 11 -13.42 11.17 3.71
CA LEU A 11 -14.33 10.05 3.94
C LEU A 11 -14.12 8.88 2.97
N GLU A 12 -13.69 9.17 1.74
CA GLU A 12 -13.40 8.10 0.77
C GLU A 12 -12.22 7.21 1.20
N THR A 13 -11.19 7.82 1.81
CA THR A 13 -9.98 7.11 2.25
C THR A 13 -10.01 6.76 3.74
N GLY A 14 -10.89 7.41 4.51
CA GLY A 14 -10.96 7.38 5.95
C GLY A 14 -9.68 7.90 6.63
N LYS A 15 -8.94 8.81 6.00
CA LYS A 15 -7.67 9.35 6.50
C LYS A 15 -7.81 10.81 6.92
N VAL A 16 -6.90 11.26 7.79
CA VAL A 16 -6.76 12.67 8.14
C VAL A 16 -5.81 13.31 7.14
N ASN A 17 -6.29 14.32 6.43
CA ASN A 17 -5.49 15.14 5.52
C ASN A 17 -5.17 16.46 6.21
N ILE A 18 -3.89 16.82 6.26
CA ILE A 18 -3.37 17.97 7.01
C ILE A 18 -2.73 18.93 6.02
N PHE A 19 -3.20 20.18 6.05
CA PHE A 19 -2.80 21.25 5.17
C PHE A 19 -2.19 22.38 6.00
N SER A 20 -1.03 22.84 5.57
CA SER A 20 -0.36 24.00 6.13
C SER A 20 0.39 24.72 5.03
N GLU A 21 0.58 26.02 5.21
CA GLU A 21 1.56 26.75 4.41
C GLU A 21 2.99 26.32 4.79
N LYS A 22 3.92 26.50 3.85
CA LYS A 22 5.33 26.12 4.05
C LYS A 22 5.94 26.87 5.24
N GLN A 23 5.66 28.17 5.35
CA GLN A 23 6.19 29.02 6.42
C GLN A 23 5.72 28.54 7.80
N PHE A 24 4.42 28.26 7.94
CA PHE A 24 3.86 27.69 9.17
C PHE A 24 4.55 26.37 9.55
N PHE A 25 4.70 25.45 8.59
CA PHE A 25 5.34 24.16 8.85
C PHE A 25 6.82 24.33 9.24
N GLU A 26 7.52 25.30 8.68
CA GLU A 26 8.92 25.62 9.00
C GLU A 26 9.07 26.24 10.40
N MET A 27 8.06 26.95 10.90
CA MET A 27 8.04 27.50 12.26
C MET A 27 7.81 26.45 13.35
N LEU A 28 7.27 25.27 13.00
CA LEU A 28 7.09 24.17 13.96
C LEU A 28 8.43 23.70 14.56
N THR A 29 8.40 23.27 15.82
CA THR A 29 9.58 22.71 16.47
C THR A 29 10.00 21.38 15.81
N THR A 30 11.24 20.97 16.03
CA THR A 30 11.75 19.69 15.49
C THR A 30 10.90 18.51 15.93
N GLU A 31 10.49 18.47 17.20
CA GLU A 31 9.62 17.41 17.76
C GLU A 31 8.23 17.38 17.12
N GLN A 32 7.63 18.55 16.86
CA GLN A 32 6.33 18.65 16.19
C GLN A 32 6.42 18.13 14.75
N LYS A 33 7.47 18.53 14.02
CA LYS A 33 7.73 18.05 12.66
C LYS A 33 7.94 16.54 12.64
N ASP A 34 8.68 15.99 13.60
CA ASP A 34 8.93 14.55 13.69
C ASP A 34 7.68 13.76 14.06
N THR A 35 6.80 14.31 14.88
CA THR A 35 5.48 13.74 15.15
C THR A 35 4.66 13.61 13.87
N ILE A 36 4.59 14.68 13.06
CA ILE A 36 3.89 14.64 11.77
C ILE A 36 4.53 13.60 10.83
N ARG A 37 5.86 13.58 10.69
CA ARG A 37 6.57 12.59 9.84
C ARG A 37 6.38 11.15 10.31
N ARG A 38 6.27 10.93 11.62
CA ARG A 38 6.04 9.61 12.20
C ARG A 38 4.66 9.09 11.86
N TYR A 39 3.62 9.92 11.98
CA TYR A 39 2.23 9.49 11.81
C TYR A 39 1.64 9.73 10.42
N CYS A 40 2.30 10.52 9.58
CA CYS A 40 1.79 10.91 8.27
C CYS A 40 2.78 10.62 7.14
N LEU A 41 2.28 10.64 5.92
CA LEU A 41 3.04 10.58 4.68
C LEU A 41 2.72 11.81 3.84
N TRP A 42 3.74 12.42 3.23
CA TRP A 42 3.54 13.53 2.32
C TRP A 42 2.97 13.05 0.99
N SER A 43 1.83 13.60 0.59
CA SER A 43 1.22 13.37 -0.71
C SER A 43 1.57 14.50 -1.66
N ARG A 44 2.36 14.21 -2.69
CA ARG A 44 2.68 15.18 -3.75
C ARG A 44 1.46 15.56 -4.57
N THR A 45 0.55 14.61 -4.82
CA THR A 45 -0.65 14.84 -5.64
C THR A 45 -1.67 15.73 -4.95
N GLN A 46 -1.86 15.56 -3.63
CA GLN A 46 -2.82 16.38 -2.85
C GLN A 46 -2.14 17.56 -2.15
N ASN A 47 -0.82 17.68 -2.27
CA ASN A 47 0.01 18.70 -1.63
C ASN A 47 -0.27 18.84 -0.12
N CYS A 48 -0.36 17.70 0.58
CA CYS A 48 -0.73 17.64 1.99
C CYS A 48 -0.14 16.42 2.71
N TRP A 49 -0.13 16.44 4.04
CA TRP A 49 0.22 15.27 4.84
C TRP A 49 -1.02 14.39 5.05
N ILE A 50 -0.90 13.08 4.79
CA ILE A 50 -1.97 12.11 4.95
C ILE A 50 -1.62 11.15 6.08
N SER A 51 -2.54 10.93 7.02
CA SER A 51 -2.31 10.01 8.15
C SER A 51 -2.09 8.56 7.70
N LYS A 52 -1.17 7.87 8.38
CA LYS A 52 -0.95 6.43 8.20
C LYS A 52 -2.11 5.62 8.76
N ALA A 53 -2.64 6.01 9.92
CA ALA A 53 -3.82 5.39 10.54
C ALA A 53 -5.13 5.91 9.92
N LYS A 54 -6.22 5.14 10.06
CA LYS A 54 -7.58 5.64 9.77
C LYS A 54 -7.98 6.71 10.81
N SER A 55 -8.85 7.64 10.45
CA SER A 55 -9.28 8.77 11.30
C SER A 55 -9.79 8.32 12.68
N GLU A 56 -10.52 7.21 12.73
CA GLU A 56 -11.00 6.55 13.95
C GLU A 56 -9.85 6.24 14.93
N ASN A 57 -8.71 5.79 14.42
CA ASN A 57 -7.54 5.42 15.20
C ASN A 57 -6.50 6.56 15.31
N ALA A 58 -6.75 7.71 14.68
CA ALA A 58 -5.85 8.86 14.65
C ALA A 58 -6.11 9.84 15.81
N GLY A 59 -6.68 9.38 16.93
CA GLY A 59 -7.04 10.22 18.07
C GLY A 59 -5.83 10.97 18.68
N TYR A 60 -4.70 10.29 18.85
CA TYR A 60 -3.46 10.93 19.32
C TYR A 60 -2.97 12.01 18.34
N LEU A 61 -2.90 11.69 17.05
CA LEU A 61 -2.48 12.63 16.01
C LEU A 61 -3.35 13.90 16.01
N ARG A 62 -4.68 13.75 16.09
CA ARG A 62 -5.59 14.91 16.11
C ARG A 62 -5.32 15.82 17.30
N ARG A 63 -5.19 15.27 18.52
CA ARG A 63 -4.82 16.07 19.70
C ARG A 63 -3.48 16.79 19.54
N GLN A 64 -2.50 16.15 18.90
CA GLN A 64 -1.22 16.78 18.61
C GLN A 64 -1.37 17.94 17.62
N LEU A 65 -2.14 17.75 16.54
CA LEU A 65 -2.44 18.80 15.57
C LEU A 65 -3.16 19.99 16.22
N ASP A 66 -4.16 19.73 17.06
CA ASP A 66 -4.86 20.78 17.81
C ASP A 66 -3.89 21.58 18.68
N SER A 67 -2.97 20.89 19.40
CA SER A 67 -1.95 21.54 20.23
C SER A 67 -0.91 22.33 19.44
N MET A 68 -0.71 21.99 18.16
CA MET A 68 0.18 22.69 17.23
C MET A 68 -0.52 23.88 16.54
N GLY A 69 -1.81 24.13 16.84
CA GLY A 69 -2.58 25.23 16.24
C GLY A 69 -3.25 24.90 14.92
N PHE A 70 -3.33 23.63 14.52
CA PHE A 70 -4.14 23.23 13.38
C PHE A 70 -5.62 23.21 13.75
N ILE A 71 -6.47 23.67 12.85
CA ILE A 71 -7.92 23.74 13.05
C ILE A 71 -8.61 22.58 12.31
N TYR A 72 -9.50 21.85 12.99
CA TYR A 72 -10.40 20.92 12.32
C TYR A 72 -11.42 21.67 11.47
N LYS A 73 -11.51 21.35 10.17
CA LYS A 73 -12.56 21.90 9.31
C LYS A 73 -13.80 21.03 9.30
N GLU A 74 -13.75 19.94 8.53
CA GLU A 74 -14.91 19.09 8.29
C GLU A 74 -14.48 17.72 7.75
N ALA A 75 -15.46 16.87 7.53
CA ALA A 75 -15.30 15.63 6.79
C ALA A 75 -15.72 15.87 5.34
N ILE A 76 -14.85 15.54 4.38
CA ILE A 76 -15.07 15.81 2.95
C ILE A 76 -15.16 14.49 2.17
N GLY A 77 -16.07 14.48 1.18
CA GLY A 77 -16.30 13.36 0.26
C GLY A 77 -17.34 12.39 0.80
N GLU A 78 -17.52 11.29 0.09
CA GLU A 78 -18.45 10.24 0.50
C GLU A 78 -17.71 8.99 0.94
N LYS A 79 -18.26 8.29 1.92
CA LYS A 79 -17.70 7.02 2.38
C LYS A 79 -18.00 5.96 1.33
N LEU A 80 -16.96 5.47 0.68
CA LEU A 80 -17.09 4.40 -0.31
C LEU A 80 -17.61 3.13 0.36
N SER A 81 -18.54 2.43 -0.29
CA SER A 81 -18.97 1.10 0.14
C SER A 81 -17.80 0.12 0.17
N PHE A 82 -17.92 -0.98 0.91
CA PHE A 82 -16.83 -1.95 0.96
C PHE A 82 -16.44 -2.50 -0.43
N GLU A 83 -17.41 -2.74 -1.31
CA GLU A 83 -17.15 -3.17 -2.70
C GLU A 83 -16.40 -2.09 -3.50
N GLN A 84 -16.79 -0.81 -3.37
CA GLN A 84 -16.11 0.29 -4.03
C GLN A 84 -14.68 0.49 -3.50
N GLN A 85 -14.45 0.27 -2.21
CA GLN A 85 -13.09 0.30 -1.63
C GLN A 85 -12.21 -0.78 -2.26
N ILE A 86 -12.72 -2.01 -2.40
CA ILE A 86 -12.00 -3.10 -3.05
C ILE A 86 -11.71 -2.77 -4.52
N GLN A 87 -12.69 -2.25 -5.25
CA GLN A 87 -12.52 -1.87 -6.66
C GLN A 87 -11.44 -0.78 -6.81
N ARG A 88 -11.43 0.22 -5.94
CA ARG A 88 -10.39 1.26 -5.92
C ARG A 88 -9.00 0.69 -5.59
N GLU A 89 -8.91 -0.28 -4.69
CA GLU A 89 -7.64 -0.97 -4.38
C GLU A 89 -7.13 -1.80 -5.56
N LYS A 90 -8.05 -2.44 -6.30
CA LYS A 90 -7.76 -3.16 -7.53
C LYS A 90 -7.20 -2.23 -8.60
N GLU A 91 -7.91 -1.15 -8.93
CA GLU A 91 -7.47 -0.14 -9.91
C GLU A 91 -6.11 0.46 -9.56
N LYS A 92 -5.87 0.76 -8.27
CA LYS A 92 -4.55 1.23 -7.80
C LYS A 92 -3.46 0.19 -8.01
N SER A 93 -3.78 -1.10 -7.84
CA SER A 93 -2.83 -2.20 -8.01
C SER A 93 -2.54 -2.47 -9.49
N GLU A 94 -3.55 -2.41 -10.36
CA GLU A 94 -3.41 -2.44 -11.82
C GLU A 94 -2.53 -1.30 -12.32
N SER A 95 -2.83 -0.06 -11.91
CA SER A 95 -2.03 1.12 -12.26
C SER A 95 -0.58 1.02 -11.77
N ARG A 96 -0.33 0.38 -10.63
CA ARG A 96 1.04 0.10 -10.16
C ARG A 96 1.73 -0.93 -11.05
N ALA A 97 1.03 -1.98 -11.48
CA ALA A 97 1.57 -2.98 -12.38
C ALA A 97 1.95 -2.38 -13.73
N ASP A 98 1.08 -1.56 -14.32
CA ASP A 98 1.33 -0.96 -15.63
C ASP A 98 2.51 0.01 -15.59
N ARG A 99 2.61 0.83 -14.53
CA ARG A 99 3.79 1.67 -14.31
C ARG A 99 5.07 0.87 -14.14
N ALA A 100 5.01 -0.30 -13.50
CA ALA A 100 6.17 -1.16 -13.34
C ALA A 100 6.58 -1.79 -14.70
N LEU A 101 5.62 -2.24 -15.51
CA LEU A 101 5.89 -2.74 -16.86
C LEU A 101 6.48 -1.66 -17.77
N ALA A 102 5.95 -0.43 -17.73
CA ALA A 102 6.51 0.69 -18.49
C ALA A 102 7.97 1.00 -18.09
N ARG A 103 8.30 0.85 -16.80
CA ARG A 103 9.68 0.99 -16.32
C ARG A 103 10.57 -0.16 -16.76
N ALA A 104 10.05 -1.40 -16.77
CA ALA A 104 10.77 -2.56 -17.28
C ALA A 104 11.13 -2.36 -18.76
N ALA A 105 10.15 -2.03 -19.61
CA ALA A 105 10.38 -1.78 -21.03
C ALA A 105 11.43 -0.68 -21.28
N LYS A 106 11.39 0.41 -20.50
CA LYS A 106 12.39 1.48 -20.60
C LYS A 106 13.79 1.02 -20.18
N SER A 107 13.90 0.11 -19.22
CA SER A 107 15.19 -0.46 -18.81
C SER A 107 15.69 -1.49 -19.83
N ASP A 108 14.82 -2.28 -20.43
CA ASP A 108 15.15 -3.19 -21.54
C ASP A 108 15.70 -2.39 -22.75
N GLU A 109 15.01 -1.31 -23.17
CA GLU A 109 15.47 -0.44 -24.26
C GLU A 109 16.87 0.14 -23.99
N ARG A 110 17.12 0.57 -22.73
CA ARG A 110 18.44 1.09 -22.33
C ARG A 110 19.52 0.00 -22.32
N SER A 111 19.18 -1.20 -21.87
CA SER A 111 20.08 -2.35 -21.90
C SER A 111 20.48 -2.67 -23.33
N GLU A 112 19.52 -2.78 -24.25
CA GLU A 112 19.76 -3.05 -25.67
C GLU A 112 20.64 -1.97 -26.32
N GLN A 113 20.36 -0.69 -26.04
CA GLN A 113 21.17 0.43 -26.54
C GLN A 113 22.62 0.35 -26.03
N LEU A 114 22.83 0.13 -24.73
CA LEU A 114 24.16 0.02 -24.13
C LEU A 114 24.92 -1.21 -24.63
N TYR A 115 24.24 -2.34 -24.74
CA TYR A 115 24.78 -3.58 -25.26
C TYR A 115 25.19 -3.42 -26.73
N GLY A 116 24.32 -2.83 -27.56
CA GLY A 116 24.61 -2.53 -28.97
C GLY A 116 25.82 -1.61 -29.14
N GLN A 117 25.94 -0.56 -28.31
CA GLN A 117 27.12 0.31 -28.29
C GLN A 117 28.39 -0.46 -27.89
N ALA A 118 28.33 -1.25 -26.82
CA ALA A 118 29.47 -2.05 -26.35
C ALA A 118 29.91 -3.07 -27.41
N LYS A 119 28.95 -3.75 -28.05
CA LYS A 119 29.19 -4.69 -29.15
C LYS A 119 29.82 -4.02 -30.36
N SER A 120 29.33 -2.83 -30.76
CA SER A 120 29.90 -2.05 -31.86
C SER A 120 31.35 -1.62 -31.56
N MET A 121 31.62 -1.14 -30.34
CA MET A 121 32.98 -0.80 -29.90
C MET A 121 33.90 -2.04 -29.86
N ALA A 122 33.41 -3.17 -29.35
CA ALA A 122 34.16 -4.42 -29.31
C ALA A 122 34.51 -4.92 -30.72
N GLY A 123 33.60 -4.77 -31.68
CA GLY A 123 33.82 -5.14 -33.08
C GLY A 123 34.91 -4.35 -33.80
N GLN A 124 35.36 -3.22 -33.23
CA GLN A 124 36.51 -2.47 -33.75
C GLN A 124 37.86 -3.09 -33.35
N ILE A 125 37.87 -4.03 -32.40
CA ILE A 125 39.07 -4.77 -31.99
C ILE A 125 39.12 -6.07 -32.79
N PRO A 126 40.12 -6.26 -33.68
CA PRO A 126 40.39 -7.54 -34.32
C PRO A 126 40.43 -8.68 -33.31
N LEU A 127 39.77 -9.80 -33.64
CA LEU A 127 39.72 -10.97 -32.79
C LEU A 127 41.12 -11.51 -32.53
N GLY A 128 41.44 -11.74 -31.25
CA GLY A 128 42.75 -12.26 -30.83
C GLY A 128 43.87 -11.23 -30.75
N GLN A 129 43.63 -9.93 -31.00
CA GLN A 129 44.67 -8.91 -30.89
C GLN A 129 45.15 -8.75 -29.43
N PRO A 130 46.42 -9.04 -29.13
CA PRO A 130 46.97 -8.86 -27.79
C PRO A 130 47.20 -7.37 -27.49
N ILE A 131 47.21 -7.03 -26.20
CA ILE A 131 47.64 -5.69 -25.74
C ILE A 131 49.16 -5.62 -25.89
N LEU A 132 49.67 -4.64 -26.63
CA LEU A 132 51.11 -4.41 -26.79
C LEU A 132 51.70 -3.75 -25.54
N VAL A 133 52.15 -4.56 -24.59
CA VAL A 133 52.73 -4.10 -23.32
C VAL A 133 54.03 -3.34 -23.55
N GLY A 134 54.18 -2.17 -22.93
CA GLY A 134 55.34 -1.27 -23.05
C GLY A 134 55.30 -0.34 -24.27
N HIS A 135 54.30 -0.45 -25.14
CA HIS A 135 54.14 0.42 -26.30
C HIS A 135 53.39 1.72 -25.94
N HIS A 136 53.68 2.82 -26.64
CA HIS A 136 53.03 4.13 -26.39
C HIS A 136 51.48 4.10 -26.47
N SER A 137 50.90 3.13 -27.19
CA SER A 137 49.46 2.95 -27.36
C SER A 137 48.80 2.07 -26.29
N GLU A 138 49.58 1.41 -25.42
CA GLU A 138 49.09 0.46 -24.41
C GLU A 138 47.97 1.07 -23.56
N LYS A 139 48.23 2.26 -23.01
CA LYS A 139 47.28 2.97 -22.14
C LYS A 139 45.95 3.25 -22.85
N ALA A 140 46.02 3.62 -24.13
CA ALA A 140 44.83 3.91 -24.92
C ALA A 140 44.00 2.66 -25.20
N ASP A 141 44.65 1.53 -25.55
CA ASP A 141 43.97 0.24 -25.78
C ASP A 141 43.32 -0.29 -24.50
N ARG A 142 44.02 -0.26 -23.36
CA ARG A 142 43.45 -0.63 -22.05
C ARG A 142 42.21 0.20 -21.73
N ASN A 143 42.31 1.52 -21.80
CA ASN A 143 41.18 2.40 -21.55
C ASN A 143 40.01 2.17 -22.52
N PHE A 144 40.28 1.81 -23.78
CA PHE A 144 39.23 1.48 -24.75
C PHE A 144 38.51 0.19 -24.37
N ARG A 145 39.24 -0.88 -24.06
CA ARG A 145 38.69 -2.16 -23.58
C ARG A 145 37.92 -2.01 -22.26
N ASP A 146 38.44 -1.23 -21.32
CA ASP A 146 37.77 -0.93 -20.05
C ASP A 146 36.43 -0.20 -20.27
N ARG A 147 36.38 0.74 -21.21
CA ARG A 147 35.11 1.40 -21.59
C ARG A 147 34.09 0.43 -22.17
N ILE A 148 34.53 -0.54 -22.97
CA ILE A 148 33.66 -1.61 -23.51
C ILE A 148 33.11 -2.44 -22.36
N HIS A 149 33.99 -2.94 -21.48
CA HIS A 149 33.62 -3.76 -20.33
C HIS A 149 32.61 -3.02 -19.43
N ASN A 150 32.88 -1.75 -19.11
CA ASN A 150 31.99 -0.93 -18.30
C ASN A 150 30.63 -0.68 -18.97
N LYS A 151 30.57 -0.56 -20.30
CA LYS A 151 29.29 -0.44 -21.02
C LYS A 151 28.50 -1.75 -20.99
N PHE A 152 29.15 -2.90 -21.16
CA PHE A 152 28.49 -4.20 -20.99
C PHE A 152 27.96 -4.37 -19.57
N GLY A 153 28.76 -4.05 -18.55
CA GLY A 153 28.33 -4.08 -17.15
C GLY A 153 27.04 -3.27 -16.92
N LYS A 154 27.00 -2.03 -17.40
CA LYS A 154 25.80 -1.17 -17.33
C LYS A 154 24.60 -1.72 -18.10
N ALA A 155 24.83 -2.40 -19.23
CA ALA A 155 23.75 -3.04 -19.98
C ALA A 155 23.11 -4.16 -19.14
N PHE A 156 23.93 -5.03 -18.54
CA PHE A 156 23.44 -6.10 -17.68
C PHE A 156 22.76 -5.56 -16.40
N GLU A 157 23.26 -4.49 -15.80
CA GLU A 157 22.60 -3.82 -14.67
C GLU A 157 21.19 -3.30 -15.05
N GLU A 158 21.02 -2.72 -16.24
CA GLU A 158 19.69 -2.29 -16.70
C GLU A 158 18.80 -3.48 -17.07
N MET A 159 19.36 -4.60 -17.53
CA MET A 159 18.63 -5.86 -17.74
C MET A 159 18.09 -6.41 -16.41
N ASP A 160 18.92 -6.50 -15.37
CA ASP A 160 18.52 -6.95 -14.03
C ASP A 160 17.44 -6.03 -13.43
N LYS A 161 17.54 -4.74 -13.71
CA LYS A 161 16.55 -3.74 -13.28
C LYS A 161 15.23 -3.90 -14.02
N ALA A 162 15.24 -4.27 -15.30
CA ALA A 162 14.02 -4.60 -16.02
C ALA A 162 13.35 -5.84 -15.40
N ASP A 163 14.12 -6.90 -15.13
CA ASP A 163 13.64 -8.11 -14.43
C ASP A 163 13.01 -7.78 -13.07
N PHE A 164 13.65 -6.91 -12.29
CA PHE A 164 13.12 -6.43 -11.02
C PHE A 164 11.75 -5.76 -11.18
N TYR A 165 11.59 -4.88 -12.17
CA TYR A 165 10.32 -4.22 -12.44
C TYR A 165 9.25 -5.18 -12.96
N ARG A 166 9.62 -6.20 -13.76
CA ARG A 166 8.68 -7.26 -14.18
C ARG A 166 8.15 -8.04 -12.97
N LYS A 167 9.03 -8.42 -12.03
CA LYS A 167 8.61 -9.06 -10.75
C LYS A 167 7.68 -8.17 -9.92
N GLN A 168 7.98 -6.86 -9.83
CA GLN A 168 7.10 -5.90 -9.15
C GLN A 168 5.72 -5.81 -9.81
N ALA A 169 5.67 -5.82 -11.14
CA ALA A 169 4.42 -5.85 -11.90
C ALA A 169 3.61 -7.12 -11.62
N GLU A 170 4.25 -8.29 -11.59
CA GLU A 170 3.58 -9.56 -11.27
C GLU A 170 2.94 -9.54 -9.88
N TRP A 171 3.66 -9.05 -8.86
CA TRP A 171 3.12 -8.95 -7.50
C TRP A 171 1.94 -7.98 -7.44
N ALA A 172 2.03 -6.84 -8.12
CA ALA A 172 0.94 -5.88 -8.19
C ALA A 172 -0.30 -6.43 -8.92
N ARG A 173 -0.10 -7.23 -9.99
CA ARG A 173 -1.19 -7.94 -10.69
C ARG A 173 -1.84 -8.99 -9.81
N LYS A 174 -1.06 -9.81 -9.10
CA LYS A 174 -1.61 -10.80 -8.16
C LYS A 174 -2.48 -10.16 -7.08
N GLU A 175 -2.13 -8.97 -6.61
CA GLU A 175 -2.98 -8.22 -5.67
C GLU A 175 -4.26 -7.71 -6.34
N ALA A 176 -4.16 -7.17 -7.57
CA ALA A 176 -5.30 -6.70 -8.34
C ALA A 176 -6.30 -7.82 -8.69
N ASP A 177 -5.80 -9.03 -8.99
CA ASP A 177 -6.63 -10.20 -9.30
C ASP A 177 -7.57 -10.55 -8.14
N GLY A 178 -7.23 -10.17 -6.91
CA GLY A 178 -8.10 -10.37 -5.76
C GLY A 178 -8.32 -11.85 -5.40
N LYS A 179 -7.42 -12.75 -5.80
CA LYS A 179 -7.50 -14.22 -5.58
C LYS A 179 -7.81 -14.64 -4.15
N LYS A 180 -7.46 -13.81 -3.16
CA LYS A 180 -7.83 -14.02 -1.74
C LYS A 180 -9.35 -14.15 -1.53
N TYR A 181 -10.17 -13.51 -2.36
CA TYR A 181 -11.62 -13.58 -2.31
C TYR A 181 -12.20 -14.84 -2.98
N GLU A 182 -11.35 -15.70 -3.54
CA GLU A 182 -11.69 -17.03 -4.05
C GLU A 182 -11.25 -18.14 -3.09
N ASP A 183 -10.55 -17.81 -2.01
CA ASP A 183 -10.12 -18.77 -0.99
C ASP A 183 -11.19 -18.91 0.12
N PRO A 184 -11.85 -20.07 0.25
CA PRO A 184 -12.84 -20.31 1.29
C PRO A 184 -12.31 -20.16 2.71
N PHE A 185 -11.02 -20.47 2.95
CA PHE A 185 -10.43 -20.36 4.28
C PHE A 185 -10.23 -18.89 4.68
N TYR A 186 -9.70 -18.07 3.78
CA TYR A 186 -9.62 -16.62 3.96
C TYR A 186 -11.00 -16.02 4.24
N LEU A 187 -12.00 -16.33 3.41
CA LEU A 187 -13.37 -15.83 3.55
C LEU A 187 -13.98 -16.28 4.89
N GLY A 188 -13.86 -17.56 5.24
CA GLY A 188 -14.40 -18.09 6.50
C GLY A 188 -13.79 -17.44 7.74
N ASN A 189 -12.51 -17.10 7.72
CA ASN A 189 -11.86 -16.37 8.82
C ASN A 189 -12.35 -14.90 8.90
N ARG A 190 -12.51 -14.22 7.76
CA ARG A 190 -13.00 -12.84 7.72
C ARG A 190 -14.47 -12.74 8.12
N ILE A 191 -15.31 -13.71 7.73
CA ILE A 191 -16.70 -13.81 8.19
C ILE A 191 -16.74 -13.92 9.72
N LYS A 192 -15.96 -14.83 10.32
CA LYS A 192 -15.89 -14.99 11.79
C LYS A 192 -15.41 -13.72 12.51
N GLU A 193 -14.49 -12.98 11.90
CA GLU A 193 -14.03 -11.70 12.42
C GLU A 193 -15.14 -10.66 12.41
N CYS A 194 -15.83 -10.50 11.28
CA CYS A 194 -16.98 -9.60 11.16
C CYS A 194 -18.11 -9.98 12.14
N GLU A 195 -18.42 -11.26 12.31
CA GLU A 195 -19.42 -11.73 13.27
C GLU A 195 -19.02 -11.42 14.72
N ARG A 196 -17.73 -11.51 15.06
CA ARG A 196 -17.23 -11.12 16.38
C ARG A 196 -17.39 -9.62 16.60
N ASP A 197 -17.00 -8.81 15.62
CA ASP A 197 -17.10 -7.35 15.70
C ASP A 197 -18.56 -6.89 15.78
N LEU A 198 -19.46 -7.54 15.03
CA LEU A 198 -20.90 -7.30 15.08
C LEU A 198 -21.45 -7.54 16.49
N LYS A 199 -21.07 -8.66 17.13
CA LYS A 199 -21.46 -8.95 18.52
C LYS A 199 -20.94 -7.89 19.50
N VAL A 200 -19.74 -7.36 19.28
CA VAL A 200 -19.19 -6.29 20.11
C VAL A 200 -19.97 -5.00 19.90
N CYS A 201 -20.20 -4.57 18.66
CA CYS A 201 -20.97 -3.35 18.35
C CYS A 201 -22.39 -3.41 18.92
N ASN A 202 -23.12 -4.51 18.71
CA ASN A 202 -24.46 -4.70 19.28
C ASN A 202 -24.45 -4.61 20.81
N ARG A 203 -23.50 -5.29 21.46
CA ARG A 203 -23.38 -5.23 22.91
C ARG A 203 -23.11 -3.80 23.41
N ARG A 204 -22.32 -3.01 22.67
CA ARG A 204 -22.05 -1.60 23.00
C ARG A 204 -23.29 -0.74 22.82
N LEU A 205 -24.08 -0.98 21.77
CA LEU A 205 -25.37 -0.31 21.56
C LEU A 205 -26.42 -0.68 22.63
N GLU A 206 -26.36 -1.89 23.18
CA GLU A 206 -27.13 -2.29 24.38
C GLU A 206 -26.64 -1.63 25.68
N GLY A 207 -25.57 -0.82 25.64
CA GLY A 207 -25.02 -0.18 26.84
C GLY A 207 -24.13 -1.08 27.69
N LYS A 208 -23.72 -2.25 27.18
CA LYS A 208 -22.90 -3.20 27.95
C LYS A 208 -21.43 -3.11 27.52
N PHE A 209 -20.55 -2.81 28.48
CA PHE A 209 -19.11 -2.83 28.24
C PHE A 209 -18.58 -4.26 28.06
N TYR A 210 -18.91 -5.14 29.01
CA TYR A 210 -18.57 -6.56 29.03
C TYR A 210 -19.82 -7.42 28.84
N ALA A 211 -19.65 -8.71 28.53
CA ALA A 211 -20.79 -9.61 28.35
C ALA A 211 -21.72 -9.66 29.58
N HIS A 212 -21.16 -9.54 30.78
CA HIS A 212 -21.88 -9.63 32.05
C HIS A 212 -22.04 -8.27 32.76
N SER A 213 -21.63 -7.16 32.15
CA SER A 213 -21.80 -5.84 32.78
C SER A 213 -23.27 -5.41 32.73
N LYS A 214 -23.68 -4.58 33.69
CA LYS A 214 -25.00 -3.94 33.66
C LYS A 214 -25.09 -2.99 32.45
N PRO A 215 -26.26 -2.88 31.80
CA PRO A 215 -26.50 -1.87 30.77
C PRO A 215 -26.42 -0.46 31.37
N GLU A 216 -25.63 0.40 30.74
CA GLU A 216 -25.54 1.83 31.03
C GLU A 216 -26.12 2.64 29.85
N PRO A 217 -26.64 3.85 30.08
CA PRO A 217 -27.14 4.69 29.00
C PRO A 217 -26.01 5.05 28.04
N VAL A 218 -26.22 4.77 26.75
CA VAL A 218 -25.27 5.09 25.67
C VAL A 218 -25.47 6.54 25.24
N SER A 219 -24.40 7.33 25.20
CA SER A 219 -24.45 8.71 24.69
C SER A 219 -24.81 8.73 23.20
N ASP A 220 -25.51 9.77 22.73
CA ASP A 220 -25.83 9.96 21.30
C ASP A 220 -24.58 9.88 20.41
N LYS A 221 -23.45 10.44 20.86
CA LYS A 221 -22.18 10.38 20.14
C LYS A 221 -21.67 8.94 19.99
N GLU A 222 -21.81 8.13 21.04
CA GLU A 222 -21.39 6.73 21.01
C GLU A 222 -22.34 5.88 20.17
N ARG A 223 -23.65 6.15 20.27
CA ARG A 223 -24.67 5.47 19.47
C ARG A 223 -24.40 5.64 17.98
N VAL A 224 -24.25 6.88 17.51
CA VAL A 224 -23.93 7.19 16.11
C VAL A 224 -22.65 6.48 15.68
N PHE A 225 -21.60 6.52 16.51
CA PHE A 225 -20.33 5.85 16.21
C PHE A 225 -20.49 4.33 16.03
N TYR A 226 -21.21 3.66 16.93
CA TYR A 226 -21.39 2.21 16.85
C TYR A 226 -22.37 1.79 15.75
N GLU A 227 -23.39 2.59 15.45
CA GLU A 227 -24.33 2.38 14.33
C GLU A 227 -23.61 2.47 12.98
N GLU A 228 -22.80 3.51 12.76
CA GLU A 228 -21.97 3.63 11.56
C GLU A 228 -21.02 2.43 11.43
N ARG A 229 -20.32 2.09 12.53
CA ARG A 229 -19.39 0.96 12.55
C ARG A 229 -20.11 -0.36 12.25
N LEU A 230 -21.31 -0.55 12.78
CA LEU A 230 -22.15 -1.72 12.53
C LEU A 230 -22.53 -1.83 11.05
N GLY A 231 -22.95 -0.73 10.42
CA GLY A 231 -23.22 -0.70 8.98
C GLY A 231 -22.04 -1.20 8.15
N HIS A 232 -20.82 -0.74 8.46
CA HIS A 232 -19.61 -1.22 7.76
C HIS A 232 -19.29 -2.69 8.01
N ILE A 233 -19.52 -3.18 9.22
CA ILE A 233 -19.29 -4.61 9.52
C ILE A 233 -20.27 -5.46 8.71
N ILE A 234 -21.53 -5.03 8.59
CA ILE A 234 -22.56 -5.72 7.80
C ILE A 234 -22.20 -5.72 6.31
N GLU A 235 -21.84 -4.57 5.73
CA GLU A 235 -21.40 -4.50 4.32
C GLU A 235 -20.24 -5.48 4.03
N LYS A 236 -19.24 -5.53 4.93
CA LYS A 236 -18.11 -6.45 4.81
C LYS A 236 -18.55 -7.90 4.91
N LEU A 237 -19.42 -8.22 5.87
CA LEU A 237 -19.95 -9.56 6.08
C LEU A 237 -20.73 -10.04 4.85
N ASP A 238 -21.60 -9.21 4.31
CA ASP A 238 -22.42 -9.50 3.13
C ASP A 238 -21.55 -9.71 1.89
N PHE A 239 -20.53 -8.87 1.69
CA PHE A 239 -19.54 -9.07 0.63
C PHE A 239 -18.84 -10.43 0.76
N TYR A 240 -18.30 -10.77 1.93
CA TYR A 240 -17.57 -12.03 2.09
C TYR A 240 -18.48 -13.25 1.93
N LYS A 241 -19.73 -13.18 2.41
CA LYS A 241 -20.73 -14.23 2.20
C LYS A 241 -21.06 -14.39 0.72
N LYS A 242 -21.23 -13.28 -0.02
CA LYS A 242 -21.45 -13.25 -1.47
C LYS A 242 -20.27 -13.83 -2.25
N CYS A 243 -19.03 -13.60 -1.82
CA CYS A 243 -17.86 -14.27 -2.40
C CYS A 243 -17.89 -15.77 -2.13
N LEU A 244 -18.18 -16.17 -0.89
CA LEU A 244 -18.20 -17.58 -0.47
C LEU A 244 -19.30 -18.37 -1.17
N SER A 245 -20.46 -17.75 -1.47
CA SER A 245 -21.56 -18.39 -2.20
C SER A 245 -21.25 -18.69 -3.66
N LYS A 246 -20.25 -18.02 -4.25
CA LYS A 246 -19.83 -18.26 -5.64
C LYS A 246 -18.85 -19.42 -5.77
N ILE A 247 -18.27 -19.92 -4.67
CA ILE A 247 -17.28 -20.99 -4.71
C ILE A 247 -18.01 -22.35 -4.72
N PRO A 248 -17.85 -23.18 -5.77
CA PRO A 248 -18.51 -24.47 -5.85
C PRO A 248 -17.97 -25.44 -4.77
N GLY A 249 -18.86 -26.23 -4.15
CA GLY A 249 -18.48 -27.29 -3.19
C GLY A 249 -18.61 -26.95 -1.70
N GLN A 250 -19.50 -26.01 -1.33
CA GLN A 250 -19.74 -25.50 0.04
C GLN A 250 -19.91 -26.54 1.17
N ILE A 251 -20.16 -27.82 0.87
CA ILE A 251 -20.45 -28.84 1.88
C ILE A 251 -19.18 -29.42 2.54
N THR A 252 -18.00 -29.28 1.91
CA THR A 252 -16.80 -30.08 2.31
C THR A 252 -15.90 -29.41 3.35
N LEU A 253 -16.00 -28.10 3.55
CA LEU A 253 -15.06 -27.32 4.38
C LEU A 253 -15.40 -27.33 5.87
N GLU A 254 -16.70 -27.39 6.23
CA GLU A 254 -17.13 -27.65 7.61
C GLU A 254 -16.67 -29.03 8.09
N LYS A 255 -16.64 -30.02 7.19
CA LYS A 255 -16.12 -31.37 7.48
C LYS A 255 -14.60 -31.39 7.64
N LYS A 256 -13.84 -30.67 6.79
CA LYS A 256 -12.37 -30.57 6.89
C LYS A 256 -11.88 -29.82 8.13
N THR A 257 -12.60 -28.81 8.60
CA THR A 257 -12.23 -28.09 9.84
C THR A 257 -12.44 -28.93 11.10
N ARG A 258 -13.38 -29.89 11.09
CA ARG A 258 -13.53 -30.89 12.17
C ARG A 258 -12.44 -31.96 12.16
N THR A 259 -11.99 -32.44 11.00
CA THR A 259 -10.95 -33.48 10.92
C THR A 259 -9.55 -32.94 11.21
N ASN A 260 -9.20 -31.75 10.75
CA ASN A 260 -7.84 -31.21 10.94
C ASN A 260 -7.55 -30.75 12.39
N ARG A 261 -8.58 -30.56 13.23
CA ARG A 261 -8.42 -30.30 14.67
C ARG A 261 -8.28 -31.57 15.51
N LYS A 262 -8.73 -32.74 14.99
CA LYS A 262 -8.61 -34.03 15.69
C LYS A 262 -7.27 -34.75 15.43
N GLY A 263 -6.49 -34.31 14.44
CA GLY A 263 -5.21 -34.95 14.05
C GLY A 263 -3.93 -34.28 14.59
N LYS A 264 -4.04 -33.31 15.50
CA LYS A 264 -2.88 -32.59 16.10
C LYS A 264 -2.77 -32.75 17.62
N GLY A 265 -3.22 -33.89 18.12
CA GLY A 265 -3.08 -34.27 19.53
C GLY A 265 -2.65 -35.72 19.62
N LEU A 266 -1.35 -35.96 19.39
CA LEU A 266 -0.53 -37.09 19.84
C LEU A 266 0.93 -36.67 19.63
#